data_AF-R9KXZ7-F1
#
_entry.id   AF-R9KXZ7-F1
#
_cell.length_a   1.000
_cell.length_b   1.000
_cell.length_c   1.000
_cell.angle_alpha   90.00
_cell.angle_beta   90.00
_cell.angle_gamma   90.00
#
_symmetry.space_group_name_H-M   'P 1'
#
loop_
_entity.id
_entity.type
_entity.pdbx_description
1 polymer ?
#
loop_
_entity_poly.entity_id
_entity_poly.type
_entity_poly.pdbx_seq_one_letter_code
_entity_poly.pdbx_strand_id
1 'polypeptide(L)'
;MSGVYESDRKPSPCDHMALARSIRIEMTALMASEKVVPKKHRLLLSVPTIATARELVNNVETAEAFYPSTAHGVLWRKHYLTLAIANCYQLTQDLQVVKDLGLPVNLNRYEKIAGMLGKELDTLTSRKRNTKLTGSAGIDERIAKLRYDLAELEEIASDLPVP
;
A
#
# COMPACT_ATOMS: atom_id res chain seq x y z
N MET A 1 -18.90 -15.07 -22.00
CA MET A 1 -17.84 -15.69 -21.17
C MET A 1 -16.57 -15.72 -21.99
N SER A 2 -15.63 -14.78 -21.78
CA SER A 2 -14.39 -14.71 -22.58
C SER A 2 -13.48 -15.91 -22.24
N GLY A 3 -13.12 -16.70 -23.25
CA GLY A 3 -12.31 -17.92 -23.15
C GLY A 3 -10.82 -17.71 -22.87
N VAL A 4 -10.50 -16.77 -21.98
CA VAL A 4 -9.12 -16.53 -21.51
C VAL A 4 -8.93 -17.27 -20.20
N TYR A 5 -7.92 -18.15 -20.14
CA TYR A 5 -7.53 -18.87 -18.92
C TYR A 5 -7.25 -17.87 -17.80
N GLU A 6 -7.62 -18.21 -16.57
CA GLU A 6 -7.49 -17.32 -15.41
C GLU A 6 -6.03 -16.88 -15.17
N SER A 7 -5.06 -17.73 -15.52
CA SER A 7 -3.62 -17.45 -15.52
C SER A 7 -3.18 -16.37 -16.52
N ASP A 8 -3.93 -16.19 -17.61
CA ASP A 8 -3.59 -15.27 -18.71
C ASP A 8 -4.38 -13.95 -18.64
N ARG A 9 -5.22 -13.79 -17.62
CA ARG A 9 -5.94 -12.55 -17.38
C ARG A 9 -4.98 -11.50 -16.84
N LYS A 10 -4.81 -10.40 -17.59
CA LYS A 10 -4.22 -9.18 -17.03
C LYS A 10 -5.09 -8.76 -15.84
N PRO A 11 -4.52 -8.61 -14.63
CA PRO A 11 -5.29 -8.23 -13.45
C PRO A 11 -6.04 -6.93 -13.73
N SER A 12 -7.33 -6.92 -13.40
CA SER A 12 -8.14 -5.71 -13.46
C SER A 12 -7.53 -4.64 -12.57
N PRO A 13 -7.63 -3.34 -12.89
CA PRO A 13 -7.26 -2.26 -11.96
C PRO A 13 -7.86 -2.45 -10.56
N CYS A 14 -9.05 -3.05 -10.48
CA CYS A 14 -9.74 -3.36 -9.22
C CYS A 14 -9.22 -4.62 -8.49
N ASP A 15 -8.51 -5.52 -9.20
CA ASP A 15 -7.93 -6.74 -8.62
C ASP A 15 -6.69 -6.43 -7.77
N HIS A 16 -6.02 -5.31 -8.06
CA HIS A 16 -4.84 -4.87 -7.31
C HIS A 16 -5.09 -4.63 -5.82
N MET A 17 -6.35 -4.45 -5.43
CA MET A 17 -6.78 -4.20 -4.06
C MET A 17 -7.52 -5.39 -3.46
N ALA A 18 -7.77 -6.45 -4.24
CA ALA A 18 -8.57 -7.58 -3.81
C ALA A 18 -7.92 -8.26 -2.59
N LEU A 19 -6.61 -8.49 -2.63
CA LEU A 19 -5.88 -9.13 -1.55
C LEU A 19 -5.85 -8.27 -0.27
N ALA A 20 -5.53 -6.97 -0.36
CA ALA A 20 -5.61 -6.04 0.78
C ALA A 20 -7.02 -5.99 1.41
N ARG A 21 -8.09 -5.96 0.60
CA ARG A 21 -9.47 -6.02 1.11
C ARG A 21 -9.77 -7.36 1.78
N SER A 22 -9.34 -8.47 1.20
CA SER A 22 -9.49 -9.80 1.80
C SER A 22 -8.75 -9.90 3.13
N ILE A 23 -7.55 -9.34 3.25
CA ILE A 23 -6.79 -9.26 4.51
C ILE A 23 -7.61 -8.49 5.55
N ARG A 24 -8.15 -7.32 5.20
CA ARG A 24 -8.98 -6.53 6.11
C ARG A 24 -10.21 -7.30 6.59
N ILE A 25 -10.92 -7.99 5.71
CA ILE A 25 -12.10 -8.78 6.05
C ILE A 25 -11.73 -9.90 7.03
N GLU A 26 -10.70 -10.68 6.70
CA GLU A 26 -10.25 -11.81 7.53
C GLU A 26 -9.74 -11.35 8.89
N MET A 27 -8.95 -10.26 8.92
CA MET A 27 -8.46 -9.66 10.16
C MET A 27 -9.61 -9.15 11.04
N THR A 28 -10.59 -8.46 10.45
CA THR A 28 -11.79 -8.00 11.16
C THR A 28 -12.57 -9.17 11.75
N ALA A 29 -12.79 -10.22 10.97
CA ALA A 29 -13.51 -11.41 11.41
C ALA A 29 -12.74 -12.22 12.46
N LEU A 30 -11.41 -12.17 12.47
CA LEU A 30 -10.57 -12.77 13.50
C LEU A 30 -10.68 -11.97 14.81
N MET A 31 -10.44 -10.68 14.74
CA MET A 31 -10.38 -9.76 15.88
C MET A 31 -11.74 -9.53 16.53
N ALA A 32 -12.85 -9.72 15.79
CA ALA A 32 -14.20 -9.70 16.33
C ALA A 32 -14.62 -11.02 16.99
N SER A 33 -13.92 -12.12 16.75
CA SER A 33 -14.30 -13.44 17.26
C SER A 33 -14.06 -13.53 18.77
N GLU A 34 -15.11 -13.77 19.55
CA GLU A 34 -14.99 -13.97 21.01
C GLU A 34 -14.17 -15.21 21.38
N LYS A 35 -14.19 -16.22 20.50
CA LYS A 35 -13.40 -17.45 20.66
C LYS A 35 -11.90 -17.23 20.49
N VAL A 36 -11.48 -16.12 19.88
CA VAL A 36 -10.06 -15.79 19.65
C VAL A 36 -9.65 -14.62 20.53
N VAL A 37 -10.40 -13.51 20.45
CA VAL A 37 -10.17 -12.31 21.24
C VAL A 37 -11.35 -12.07 22.17
N PRO A 38 -11.20 -12.38 23.48
CA PRO A 38 -12.23 -12.12 24.49
C PRO A 38 -12.60 -10.64 24.51
N LYS A 39 -13.88 -10.34 24.80
CA LYS A 39 -14.44 -8.98 24.75
C LYS A 39 -13.60 -7.94 25.50
N LYS A 40 -13.03 -8.31 26.66
CA LYS A 40 -12.18 -7.43 27.49
C LYS A 40 -10.90 -6.95 26.80
N HIS A 41 -10.38 -7.68 25.82
CA HIS A 41 -9.14 -7.31 25.11
C HIS A 41 -9.38 -6.56 23.80
N ARG A 42 -10.63 -6.50 23.30
CA ARG A 42 -10.91 -5.96 21.97
C ARG A 42 -10.59 -4.48 21.84
N LEU A 43 -10.84 -3.70 22.88
CA LEU A 43 -10.51 -2.27 22.86
C LEU A 43 -8.99 -2.04 22.72
N LEU A 44 -8.20 -2.91 23.34
CA LEU A 44 -6.74 -2.78 23.39
C LEU A 44 -6.05 -3.40 22.17
N LEU A 45 -6.61 -4.48 21.61
CA LEU A 45 -6.00 -5.25 20.52
C LEU A 45 -6.80 -5.11 19.22
N SER A 46 -8.07 -5.52 19.24
CA SER A 46 -8.89 -5.59 18.02
C SER A 46 -9.09 -4.25 17.33
N VAL A 47 -9.38 -3.19 18.07
CA VAL A 47 -9.63 -1.85 17.51
C VAL A 47 -8.41 -1.32 16.75
N PRO A 48 -7.20 -1.22 17.36
CA PRO A 48 -6.03 -0.76 16.64
C PRO A 48 -5.68 -1.67 15.45
N THR A 49 -5.72 -3.00 15.60
CA THR A 49 -5.39 -3.91 14.49
C THR A 49 -6.35 -3.77 13.30
N ILE A 50 -7.65 -3.61 13.55
CA ILE A 50 -8.64 -3.38 12.48
C ILE A 50 -8.43 -2.00 11.82
N ALA A 51 -8.03 -0.98 12.61
CA ALA A 51 -7.67 0.33 12.08
C ALA A 51 -6.46 0.23 11.14
N THR A 52 -5.38 -0.47 11.55
CA THR A 52 -4.21 -0.74 10.71
C THR A 52 -4.58 -1.50 9.43
N ALA A 53 -5.47 -2.48 9.51
CA ALA A 53 -5.95 -3.23 8.35
C ALA A 53 -6.79 -2.36 7.39
N ARG A 54 -7.51 -1.35 7.91
CA ARG A 54 -8.18 -0.34 7.09
C ARG A 54 -7.16 0.59 6.44
N GLU A 55 -6.15 1.04 7.18
CA GLU A 55 -5.08 1.89 6.66
C GLU A 55 -4.27 1.19 5.56
N LEU A 56 -4.04 -0.12 5.65
CA LEU A 56 -3.43 -0.90 4.57
C LEU A 56 -4.19 -0.69 3.25
N VAL A 57 -5.51 -0.87 3.28
CA VAL A 57 -6.36 -0.68 2.09
C VAL A 57 -6.29 0.76 1.59
N ASN A 58 -6.40 1.74 2.50
CA ASN A 58 -6.35 3.16 2.16
C ASN A 58 -5.01 3.54 1.53
N ASN A 59 -3.88 3.04 2.04
CA ASN A 59 -2.56 3.33 1.51
C ASN A 59 -2.34 2.71 0.13
N VAL A 60 -2.86 1.50 -0.10
CA VAL A 60 -2.85 0.88 -1.44
C VAL A 60 -3.69 1.71 -2.41
N GLU A 61 -4.88 2.15 -2.01
CA GLU A 61 -5.75 3.02 -2.82
C GLU A 61 -5.09 4.35 -3.16
N THR A 62 -4.53 4.99 -2.14
CA THR A 62 -3.87 6.29 -2.28
C THR A 62 -2.65 6.17 -3.19
N ALA A 63 -1.88 5.09 -3.09
CA ALA A 63 -0.77 4.83 -4.01
C ALA A 63 -1.23 4.71 -5.47
N GLU A 64 -2.40 4.13 -5.74
CA GLU A 64 -2.96 4.04 -7.08
C GLU A 64 -3.43 5.39 -7.63
N ALA A 65 -3.96 6.26 -6.76
CA ALA A 65 -4.36 7.62 -7.14
C ALA A 65 -3.17 8.46 -7.66
N PHE A 66 -1.94 8.19 -7.18
CA PHE A 66 -0.73 8.80 -7.71
C PHE A 66 -0.23 8.08 -8.96
N TYR A 67 -0.74 8.49 -10.13
CA TYR A 67 -0.25 7.95 -11.41
C TYR A 67 1.20 8.42 -11.69
N PRO A 68 2.12 7.52 -12.12
CA PRO A 68 3.54 7.84 -12.25
C PRO A 68 3.89 8.61 -13.54
N SER A 69 3.10 9.60 -13.94
CA SER A 69 3.37 10.50 -15.08
C SER A 69 4.28 11.69 -14.71
N THR A 70 4.33 12.05 -13.43
CA THR A 70 5.16 13.15 -12.91
C THR A 70 6.12 12.63 -11.85
N ALA A 71 7.21 13.38 -11.61
CA ALA A 71 8.16 13.06 -10.52
C ALA A 71 7.44 12.97 -9.17
N HIS A 72 6.54 13.92 -8.90
CA HIS A 72 5.66 13.91 -7.74
C HIS A 72 4.85 12.61 -7.63
N GLY A 73 4.17 12.21 -8.72
CA GLY A 73 3.38 10.97 -8.75
C GLY A 73 4.22 9.73 -8.43
N VAL A 74 5.42 9.62 -8.99
CA VAL A 74 6.35 8.51 -8.70
C VAL A 74 6.76 8.48 -7.22
N LEU A 75 7.14 9.63 -6.66
CA LEU A 75 7.61 9.73 -5.27
C LEU A 75 6.49 9.39 -4.28
N TRP A 76 5.31 9.99 -4.45
CA TRP A 76 4.17 9.77 -3.56
C TRP A 76 3.59 8.37 -3.68
N ARG A 77 3.54 7.79 -4.88
CA ARG A 77 3.17 6.38 -5.04
C ARG A 77 4.11 5.45 -4.27
N LYS A 78 5.43 5.67 -4.36
CA LYS A 78 6.41 4.89 -3.57
C LYS A 78 6.27 5.11 -2.07
N HIS A 79 5.94 6.32 -1.65
CA HIS A 79 5.67 6.65 -0.24
C HIS A 79 4.50 5.83 0.31
N TYR A 80 3.33 5.90 -0.33
CA TYR A 80 2.14 5.16 0.13
C TYR A 80 2.30 3.65 0.03
N LEU A 81 3.00 3.13 -0.99
CA LEU A 81 3.37 1.71 -1.02
C LEU A 81 4.28 1.31 0.15
N THR A 82 5.15 2.21 0.60
CA THR A 82 6.00 1.97 1.78
C THR A 82 5.19 1.95 3.08
N LEU A 83 4.21 2.85 3.21
CA LEU A 83 3.27 2.82 4.34
C LEU A 83 2.42 1.54 4.34
N ALA A 84 1.92 1.11 3.18
CA ALA A 84 1.19 -0.15 3.06
C ALA A 84 2.06 -1.36 3.47
N ILE A 85 3.33 -1.39 3.06
CA ILE A 85 4.31 -2.39 3.50
C ILE A 85 4.49 -2.37 5.03
N ALA A 86 4.61 -1.18 5.63
CA ALA A 86 4.72 -1.03 7.08
C ALA A 86 3.48 -1.57 7.79
N ASN A 87 2.28 -1.33 7.25
CA ASN A 87 1.04 -1.86 7.80
C ASN A 87 1.01 -3.39 7.77
N CYS A 88 1.53 -4.04 6.72
CA CYS A 88 1.65 -5.51 6.71
C CYS A 88 2.52 -6.03 7.88
N TYR A 89 3.65 -5.38 8.15
CA TYR A 89 4.50 -5.74 9.30
C TYR A 89 3.80 -5.51 10.64
N GLN A 90 3.11 -4.38 10.80
CA GLN A 90 2.35 -4.09 12.01
C GLN A 90 1.25 -5.13 12.26
N LEU A 91 0.51 -5.52 11.21
CA LEU A 91 -0.51 -6.57 11.32
C LEU A 91 0.10 -7.93 11.69
N THR A 92 1.28 -8.26 11.18
CA THR A 92 2.01 -9.46 11.61
C THR A 92 2.39 -9.38 13.08
N GLN A 93 2.88 -8.24 13.56
CA GLN A 93 3.23 -8.02 14.95
C GLN A 93 2.00 -8.13 15.87
N ASP A 94 0.86 -7.57 15.47
CA ASP A 94 -0.39 -7.65 16.22
C ASP A 94 -0.85 -9.11 16.41
N LEU A 95 -0.72 -9.93 15.37
CA LEU A 95 -0.98 -11.37 15.48
C LEU A 95 -0.02 -12.05 16.46
N GLN A 96 1.26 -11.68 16.44
CA GLN A 96 2.24 -12.21 17.40
C GLN A 96 1.87 -11.82 18.84
N VAL A 97 1.46 -10.58 19.09
CA VAL A 97 1.01 -10.13 20.41
C VAL A 97 -0.19 -10.93 20.90
N VAL A 98 -1.20 -11.17 20.05
CA VAL A 98 -2.37 -11.98 20.44
C VAL A 98 -1.96 -13.41 20.80
N LYS A 99 -1.01 -14.00 20.06
CA LYS A 99 -0.44 -15.31 20.35
C LYS A 99 0.33 -15.32 21.67
N ASP A 100 1.21 -14.36 21.89
CA ASP A 100 2.12 -14.30 23.05
C ASP A 100 1.37 -14.00 24.35
N LEU A 101 0.21 -13.34 24.27
CA LEU A 101 -0.73 -13.18 25.38
C LEU A 101 -1.44 -14.49 25.79
N GLY A 102 -1.20 -15.61 25.09
CA GLY A 102 -1.79 -16.91 25.40
C GLY A 102 -3.29 -16.97 25.09
N LEU A 103 -3.79 -16.11 24.20
CA LEU A 103 -5.17 -16.13 23.79
C LEU A 103 -5.45 -17.39 22.93
N PRO A 104 -6.71 -17.88 22.90
CA PRO A 104 -7.11 -19.09 22.16
C PRO A 104 -7.02 -18.88 20.63
N VAL A 105 -5.80 -18.91 20.11
CA VAL A 105 -5.48 -18.71 18.70
C VAL A 105 -5.74 -19.99 17.91
N ASN A 106 -6.58 -19.88 16.88
CA ASN A 106 -6.67 -20.93 15.86
C ASN A 106 -5.48 -20.78 14.89
N LEU A 107 -4.50 -21.68 15.01
CA LEU A 107 -3.26 -21.67 14.22
C LEU A 107 -3.52 -21.70 12.72
N ASN A 108 -4.43 -22.54 12.23
CA ASN A 108 -4.75 -22.64 10.80
C ASN A 108 -5.27 -21.30 10.24
N ARG A 109 -6.07 -20.57 11.03
CA ARG A 109 -6.59 -19.27 10.64
C ARG A 109 -5.50 -18.19 10.65
N TYR A 110 -4.57 -18.28 11.59
CA TYR A 110 -3.41 -17.39 11.66
C TYR A 110 -2.45 -17.62 10.51
N GLU A 111 -2.14 -18.87 10.19
CA GLU A 111 -1.31 -19.25 9.03
C GLU A 111 -1.91 -18.74 7.73
N LYS A 112 -3.25 -18.84 7.56
CA LYS A 112 -3.93 -18.25 6.41
C LYS A 112 -3.69 -16.75 6.32
N ILE A 113 -3.91 -16.00 7.40
CA ILE A 113 -3.75 -14.54 7.41
C ILE A 113 -2.27 -14.16 7.21
N ALA A 114 -1.35 -14.85 7.87
CA ALA A 114 0.09 -14.64 7.70
C ALA A 114 0.54 -14.90 6.26
N GLY A 115 0.02 -15.96 5.62
CA GLY A 115 0.27 -16.24 4.21
C GLY A 115 -0.30 -15.16 3.27
N MET A 116 -1.46 -14.60 3.58
CA MET A 116 -2.03 -13.47 2.84
C MET A 116 -1.17 -12.21 2.99
N LEU A 117 -0.73 -11.90 4.22
CA LEU A 117 0.16 -10.76 4.51
C LEU A 117 1.51 -10.90 3.80
N GLY A 118 2.10 -12.10 3.77
CA GLY A 118 3.34 -12.36 3.04
C GLY A 118 3.20 -12.13 1.53
N LYS A 119 2.13 -12.66 0.93
CA LYS A 119 1.83 -12.42 -0.50
C LYS A 119 1.61 -10.94 -0.82
N GLU A 120 0.91 -10.22 0.06
CA GLU A 120 0.70 -8.78 -0.09
C GLU A 120 2.03 -8.03 0.01
N LEU A 121 2.88 -8.36 0.99
CA LEU A 121 4.20 -7.77 1.16
C LEU A 121 5.08 -7.91 -0.10
N ASP A 122 5.13 -9.11 -0.68
CA ASP A 122 5.88 -9.39 -1.93
C ASP A 122 5.33 -8.59 -3.11
N THR A 123 4.01 -8.52 -3.20
CA THR A 123 3.29 -7.77 -4.24
C THR A 123 3.57 -6.28 -4.14
N LEU A 124 3.43 -5.69 -2.95
CA LEU A 124 3.67 -4.27 -2.70
C LEU A 124 5.14 -3.90 -2.90
N THR A 125 6.07 -4.74 -2.46
CA THR A 125 7.51 -4.52 -2.63
C THR A 125 7.90 -4.53 -4.11
N SER A 126 7.39 -5.51 -4.85
CA SER A 126 7.59 -5.60 -6.30
C SER A 126 7.02 -4.39 -7.02
N ARG A 127 5.81 -3.96 -6.66
CA ARG A 127 5.17 -2.76 -7.22
C ARG A 127 5.96 -1.48 -6.91
N LYS A 128 6.45 -1.32 -5.69
CA LYS A 128 7.27 -0.17 -5.30
C LYS A 128 8.54 -0.09 -6.15
N ARG A 129 9.23 -1.23 -6.33
CA ARG A 129 10.43 -1.34 -7.17
C ARG A 129 10.15 -0.98 -8.63
N ASN A 130 8.99 -1.39 -9.14
CA ASN A 130 8.59 -1.19 -10.53
C ASN A 130 7.94 0.18 -10.80
N THR A 131 7.71 0.99 -9.76
CA THR A 131 7.17 2.35 -9.93
C THR A 131 8.24 3.26 -10.52
N LYS A 132 8.08 3.62 -11.80
CA LYS A 132 9.00 4.45 -12.59
C LYS A 132 8.20 5.51 -13.36
N LEU A 133 8.86 6.63 -13.65
CA LEU A 133 8.28 7.70 -14.45
C LEU A 133 7.88 7.17 -15.84
N THR A 134 6.66 7.44 -16.27
CA THR A 134 6.16 7.03 -17.58
C THR A 134 6.54 8.02 -18.68
N GLY A 135 6.66 7.52 -19.91
CA GLY A 135 6.99 8.29 -21.11
C GLY A 135 8.34 7.94 -21.74
N SER A 136 8.55 8.37 -22.99
CA SER A 136 9.69 8.01 -23.84
C SER A 136 10.96 8.81 -23.57
N ALA A 137 10.83 10.08 -23.18
CA ALA A 137 11.98 10.93 -22.86
C ALA A 137 12.68 10.49 -21.58
N GLY A 138 14.01 10.39 -21.64
CA GLY A 138 14.87 10.02 -20.51
C GLY A 138 14.78 11.02 -19.36
N ILE A 139 15.09 10.58 -18.14
CA ILE A 139 15.04 11.45 -16.95
C ILE A 139 16.01 12.64 -17.12
N ASP A 140 17.21 12.38 -17.63
CA ASP A 140 18.24 13.42 -17.80
C ASP A 140 17.82 14.50 -18.81
N GLU A 141 17.17 14.10 -19.90
CA GLU A 141 16.62 15.02 -20.90
C GLU A 141 15.53 15.92 -20.29
N ARG A 142 14.63 15.34 -19.48
CA ARG A 142 13.60 16.11 -18.77
C ARG A 142 14.20 17.07 -17.74
N ILE A 143 15.25 16.64 -17.03
CA ILE A 143 15.97 17.50 -16.08
C ILE A 143 16.62 18.67 -16.82
N ALA A 144 17.30 18.40 -17.93
CA ALA A 144 17.95 19.43 -18.74
C ALA A 144 16.94 20.48 -19.22
N LYS A 145 15.80 20.02 -19.76
CA LYS A 145 14.71 20.90 -20.18
C LYS A 145 14.16 21.74 -19.03
N LEU A 146 13.82 21.13 -17.89
CA LEU A 146 13.29 21.85 -16.74
C LEU A 146 14.26 22.89 -16.18
N ARG A 147 15.57 22.61 -16.21
CA ARG A 147 16.61 23.58 -15.81
C ARG A 147 16.70 24.74 -16.78
N TYR A 148 16.58 24.47 -18.07
CA TYR A 148 16.55 25.50 -19.10
C TYR A 148 15.31 26.39 -18.94
N ASP A 149 14.13 25.79 -18.85
CA ASP A 149 12.86 26.51 -18.63
C ASP A 149 12.89 27.33 -17.33
N LEU A 150 13.50 26.81 -16.26
CA LEU A 150 13.69 27.54 -14.99
C LEU A 150 14.59 28.77 -15.18
N ALA A 151 15.70 28.64 -15.91
CA ALA A 151 16.63 29.75 -16.14
C ALA A 151 15.96 30.90 -16.91
N GLU A 152 15.15 30.59 -17.94
CA GLU A 152 14.38 31.62 -18.66
C GLU A 152 13.36 32.33 -17.73
N LEU A 153 12.69 31.58 -16.86
CA LEU A 153 11.76 32.16 -15.89
C LEU A 153 12.46 33.03 -14.85
N GLU A 154 13.66 32.66 -14.40
CA GLU A 154 14.47 33.46 -13.49
C GLU A 154 14.95 34.77 -14.12
N GLU A 155 15.31 34.76 -15.42
CA GLU A 155 15.65 35.97 -16.18
C GLU A 155 14.44 36.92 -16.27
N ILE A 156 13.27 36.40 -16.66
CA ILE A 156 12.02 37.18 -16.69
C ILE A 156 11.69 37.73 -15.30
N ALA A 157 11.88 36.93 -14.24
CA ALA A 157 11.61 37.35 -12.87
C ALA A 157 12.55 38.46 -12.40
N SER A 158 13.80 38.50 -12.88
CA SER A 158 14.74 39.58 -12.56
C SER A 158 14.37 40.93 -13.21
N ASP A 159 13.64 40.89 -14.33
CA ASP A 159 13.14 42.07 -15.03
C ASP A 159 11.80 42.58 -14.46
N LEU A 160 11.15 41.81 -13.59
CA LEU A 160 9.91 42.24 -12.94
C LEU A 160 10.23 43.27 -11.83
N PRO A 161 9.49 44.40 -11.77
CA PRO A 161 9.66 45.35 -10.69
C PRO A 161 9.33 44.68 -9.35
N VAL A 162 10.24 44.83 -8.38
CA VAL A 162 10.03 44.34 -7.01
C VAL A 162 8.79 45.03 -6.43
N PRO A 163 7.82 44.28 -5.86
CA PRO A 163 6.65 44.87 -5.22
C PRO A 163 7.01 45.73 -4.01
#